data_AF-A0A8S4R3N0-F1
#
_entry.id   AF-A0A8S4R3N0-F1
#
_cell.length_a   1.000
_cell.length_b   1.000
_cell.length_c   1.000
_cell.angle_alpha   90.00
_cell.angle_beta   90.00
_cell.angle_gamma   90.00
#
_symmetry.space_group_name_H-M   'P 1'
#
loop_
_entity.id
_entity.type
_entity.pdbx_description
1 polymer ?
#
loop_
_entity_poly.entity_id
_entity_poly.type
_entity_poly.pdbx_seq_one_letter_code
_entity_poly.pdbx_strand_id
1 'polypeptide(L)'
;MVPQTQILTKHGCFGKYLFRIGREQSPGCHHCDDWLEGMAQHTLEVCPAWAEQRRTLENTAAGDLSLPTIFQTIVRSESAWNTAASFCKVMSAKEAAARDRERTSTLPSCRRITGRRRVINASLHAL
;
A
#
# COMPACT_ATOMS: atom_id res chain seq x y z
N MET A 1 2.69 5.74 -9.65
CA MET A 1 2.33 4.35 -9.27
C MET A 1 0.83 4.36 -9.00
N VAL A 2 0.07 3.45 -9.60
CA VAL A 2 -1.38 3.36 -9.35
C VAL A 2 -1.62 2.74 -7.95
N PRO A 3 -2.49 3.29 -7.11
CA PRO A 3 -2.64 2.86 -5.70
C PRO A 3 -3.12 1.40 -5.54
N GLN A 4 -3.80 0.84 -6.54
CA GLN A 4 -4.26 -0.54 -6.59
C GLN A 4 -3.10 -1.54 -6.56
N THR A 5 -1.97 -1.22 -7.19
CA THR A 5 -0.83 -2.16 -7.23
C THR A 5 -0.17 -2.32 -5.86
N GLN A 6 -0.24 -1.30 -5.00
CA GLN A 6 0.24 -1.39 -3.62
C GLN A 6 -0.60 -2.37 -2.81
N ILE A 7 -1.93 -2.31 -2.95
CA ILE A 7 -2.86 -3.25 -2.32
C ILE A 7 -2.53 -4.68 -2.73
N LEU A 8 -2.38 -4.93 -4.04
CA LEU A 8 -2.10 -6.26 -4.58
C LEU A 8 -0.74 -6.81 -4.14
N THR A 9 0.28 -5.95 -4.15
CA THR A 9 1.64 -6.35 -3.77
C THR A 9 1.88 -6.31 -2.26
N LYS A 10 0.91 -5.80 -1.48
CA LYS A 10 1.02 -5.58 -0.03
C LYS A 10 2.25 -4.70 0.32
N HIS A 11 2.62 -3.79 -0.58
CA HIS A 11 3.79 -2.91 -0.45
C HIS A 11 3.38 -1.44 -0.27
N GLY A 12 4.35 -0.56 -0.02
CA GLY A 12 4.12 0.89 0.03
C GLY A 12 3.84 1.40 1.45
N CYS A 13 2.63 1.89 1.70
CA CYS A 13 2.25 2.52 2.97
C CYS A 13 1.73 1.55 4.06
N PHE A 14 1.84 0.23 3.84
CA PHE A 14 1.43 -0.78 4.81
C PHE A 14 2.48 -0.95 5.92
N GLY A 15 2.04 -0.95 7.19
CA GLY A 15 2.91 -1.03 8.35
C GLY A 15 3.85 -2.24 8.30
N LYS A 16 3.33 -3.43 7.95
CA LYS A 16 4.14 -4.66 7.77
C LYS A 16 5.26 -4.49 6.74
N TYR A 17 5.01 -3.78 5.64
CA TYR A 17 6.02 -3.48 4.62
C TYR A 17 7.03 -2.45 5.14
N LEU A 18 6.57 -1.36 5.74
CA LEU A 18 7.41 -0.28 6.27
C LEU A 18 8.33 -0.77 7.39
N PHE A 19 7.82 -1.60 8.30
CA PHE A 19 8.60 -2.27 9.34
C PHE A 19 9.70 -3.16 8.74
N ARG A 20 9.36 -3.99 7.75
CA ARG A 20 10.32 -4.88 7.07
C ARG A 20 11.49 -4.11 6.44
N ILE A 21 11.26 -2.89 5.96
CA ILE A 21 12.30 -2.03 5.36
C ILE A 21 12.90 -1.01 6.35
N GLY A 22 12.61 -1.14 7.65
CA GLY A 22 13.17 -0.30 8.71
C GLY A 22 12.66 1.15 8.73
N ARG A 23 11.51 1.44 8.11
CA ARG A 23 10.91 2.78 8.07
C ARG A 23 9.84 3.02 9.13
N GLU A 24 9.39 1.97 9.81
CA GLU A 24 8.50 2.05 10.97
C GLU A 24 8.97 1.09 12.07
N GLN A 25 8.61 1.40 13.32
CA GLN A 25 9.00 0.61 14.50
C GLN A 25 8.06 -0.60 14.75
N SER A 26 6.88 -0.60 14.15
CA SER A 26 5.85 -1.63 14.33
C SER A 26 5.22 -2.01 12.99
N PRO A 27 4.87 -3.30 12.78
CA PRO A 27 4.15 -3.77 11.59
C PRO A 27 2.63 -3.51 11.64
N GLY A 28 2.11 -2.96 12.74
CA GLY A 28 0.68 -2.78 13.00
C GLY A 28 0.00 -1.74 12.11
N CYS A 29 -1.34 -1.68 12.22
CA CYS A 29 -2.13 -0.62 11.58
C CYS A 29 -2.07 0.65 12.43
N HIS A 30 -1.68 1.79 11.83
CA HIS A 30 -1.68 3.09 12.53
C HIS A 30 -3.02 3.82 12.48
N HIS A 31 -4.07 3.19 11.96
CA HIS A 31 -5.38 3.83 11.75
C HIS A 31 -6.47 3.25 12.66
N CYS A 32 -6.18 2.21 13.42
CA CYS A 32 -7.08 1.62 14.40
C CYS A 32 -6.26 0.98 15.52
N ASP A 33 -6.90 0.72 16.67
CA ASP A 33 -6.26 0.10 17.84
C ASP A 33 -6.03 -1.41 17.69
N ASP A 34 -6.32 -1.95 16.51
CA ASP A 34 -6.12 -3.35 16.20
C ASP A 34 -4.68 -3.62 15.77
N TRP A 35 -4.01 -4.47 16.55
CA TRP A 35 -2.65 -4.93 16.30
C TRP A 35 -2.56 -5.96 15.17
N LEU A 36 -3.71 -6.37 14.61
CA LEU A 36 -3.73 -7.19 13.41
C LEU A 36 -2.81 -6.59 12.36
N GLU A 37 -1.99 -7.46 11.77
CA GLU A 37 -0.93 -7.09 10.85
C GLU A 37 -1.44 -6.03 9.88
N GLY A 38 -0.77 -4.87 9.80
CA GLY A 38 -1.17 -3.69 9.00
C GLY A 38 -1.08 -3.93 7.49
N MET A 39 -1.65 -5.04 7.03
CA MET A 39 -1.66 -5.59 5.69
C MET A 39 -2.73 -4.92 4.84
N ALA A 40 -2.60 -5.13 3.53
CA ALA A 40 -3.63 -4.79 2.55
C ALA A 40 -4.98 -5.40 2.91
N GLN A 41 -5.00 -6.67 3.32
CA GLN A 41 -6.22 -7.40 3.71
C GLN A 41 -6.94 -6.71 4.87
N HIS A 42 -6.23 -6.38 5.96
CA HIS A 42 -6.84 -5.66 7.08
C HIS A 42 -7.44 -4.32 6.62
N THR A 43 -6.75 -3.58 5.75
CA THR A 43 -7.28 -2.31 5.22
C THR A 43 -8.55 -2.52 4.38
N LEU A 44 -8.56 -3.58 3.55
CA LEU A 44 -9.68 -3.93 2.68
C LEU A 44 -10.88 -4.47 3.45
N GLU A 45 -10.69 -5.26 4.48
CA GLU A 45 -11.76 -6.11 5.05
C GLU A 45 -12.19 -5.74 6.47
N VAL A 46 -11.27 -5.23 7.29
CA VAL A 46 -11.49 -5.17 8.75
C VAL A 46 -11.39 -3.75 9.28
N CYS A 47 -10.37 -2.99 8.89
CA CYS A 47 -10.00 -1.71 9.49
C CYS A 47 -11.21 -0.75 9.61
N PRO A 48 -11.65 -0.42 10.84
CA PRO A 48 -12.85 0.39 11.05
C PRO A 48 -12.70 1.81 10.50
N ALA A 49 -11.47 2.34 10.46
CA ALA A 49 -11.18 3.67 9.91
C ALA A 49 -11.54 3.82 8.42
N TRP A 50 -11.69 2.71 7.69
CA TRP A 50 -12.01 2.71 6.27
C TRP A 50 -13.37 2.09 5.95
N ALA A 51 -14.22 1.86 6.96
CA ALA A 51 -15.50 1.18 6.80
C ALA A 51 -16.44 1.92 5.83
N GLU A 52 -16.48 3.26 5.88
CA GLU A 52 -17.33 4.05 4.99
C GLU A 52 -16.89 3.91 3.52
N GLN A 53 -15.58 4.02 3.27
CA GLN A 53 -15.00 3.90 1.93
C GLN A 53 -15.20 2.48 1.37
N ARG A 54 -15.17 1.47 2.25
CA ARG A 54 -15.32 0.05 1.91
C ARG A 54 -16.73 -0.30 1.43
N ARG A 55 -17.79 0.33 1.95
CA ARG A 55 -19.19 0.03 1.58
C ARG A 55 -19.44 -0.03 0.08
N THR A 56 -18.87 0.92 -0.67
CA THR A 56 -19.03 0.96 -2.13
C THR A 56 -18.36 -0.22 -2.83
N LEU A 57 -17.23 -0.68 -2.28
CA LEU A 57 -16.50 -1.83 -2.78
C LEU A 57 -17.22 -3.15 -2.44
N GLU A 58 -17.81 -3.26 -1.24
CA GLU A 58 -18.61 -4.42 -0.80
C GLU A 58 -19.79 -4.68 -1.73
N ASN A 59 -20.52 -3.62 -2.10
CA ASN A 59 -21.64 -3.73 -3.04
C ASN A 59 -21.21 -4.26 -4.40
N THR A 60 -19.99 -3.92 -4.84
CA THR A 60 -19.46 -4.34 -6.14
C THR A 60 -18.91 -5.77 -6.10
N ALA A 61 -18.37 -6.19 -4.95
CA ALA A 61 -17.76 -7.50 -4.74
C ALA A 61 -18.69 -8.54 -4.09
N ALA A 62 -19.99 -8.26 -4.03
CA ALA A 62 -20.99 -9.12 -3.38
C ALA A 62 -20.64 -9.48 -1.92
N GLY A 63 -20.02 -8.55 -1.19
CA GLY A 63 -19.65 -8.72 0.22
C GLY A 63 -18.36 -9.50 0.48
N ASP A 64 -17.74 -10.13 -0.52
CA ASP A 64 -16.44 -10.78 -0.38
C ASP A 64 -15.31 -9.85 -0.84
N LEU A 65 -14.57 -9.34 0.14
CA LEU A 65 -13.49 -8.38 -0.07
C LEU A 65 -12.10 -9.03 -0.08
N SER A 66 -12.04 -10.35 -0.18
CA SER A 66 -10.77 -11.04 -0.30
C SER A 66 -10.00 -10.53 -1.52
N LEU A 67 -8.68 -10.42 -1.39
CA LEU A 67 -7.83 -9.94 -2.48
C LEU A 67 -8.10 -10.68 -3.82
N PRO A 68 -8.28 -12.01 -3.87
CA PRO A 68 -8.66 -12.70 -5.09
C PRO A 68 -10.00 -12.24 -5.66
N THR A 69 -11.02 -12.07 -4.82
CA THR A 69 -12.36 -11.65 -5.27
C THR A 69 -12.38 -10.21 -5.75
N ILE A 70 -11.69 -9.30 -5.05
CA ILE A 70 -11.47 -7.93 -5.52
C ILE A 70 -10.77 -7.96 -6.87
N PHE A 71 -9.70 -8.73 -7.01
CA PHE A 71 -8.96 -8.81 -8.28
C PHE A 71 -9.84 -9.30 -9.43
N GLN A 72 -10.61 -10.37 -9.22
CA GLN A 72 -11.55 -10.87 -10.22
C GLN A 72 -12.65 -9.86 -10.55
N THR A 73 -13.11 -9.10 -9.56
CA THR A 73 -14.19 -8.13 -9.73
C THR A 73 -13.75 -6.92 -10.54
N ILE A 74 -12.59 -6.35 -10.23
CA ILE A 74 -12.11 -5.11 -10.89
C ILE A 74 -11.72 -5.32 -12.36
N VAL A 75 -11.36 -6.54 -12.76
CA VAL A 75 -10.99 -6.83 -14.16
C VAL A 75 -12.20 -7.15 -15.04
N ARG A 76 -13.38 -7.34 -14.45
CA ARG A 76 -14.61 -7.73 -15.19
C ARG A 76 -15.30 -6.56 -15.88
N SER A 77 -15.13 -5.34 -15.39
CA SER A 77 -15.76 -4.16 -16.01
C SER A 77 -15.03 -2.87 -15.66
N GLU A 78 -15.13 -1.88 -16.56
CA GLU A 78 -14.61 -0.53 -16.31
C GLU A 78 -15.30 0.16 -15.13
N SER A 79 -16.60 -0.10 -14.92
CA SER A 79 -17.33 0.40 -13.76
C SER A 79 -16.77 -0.16 -12.44
N ALA A 80 -16.52 -1.48 -12.36
CA ALA A 80 -15.93 -2.09 -11.18
C ALA A 80 -14.50 -1.59 -10.93
N TRP A 81 -13.73 -1.40 -12.01
CA TRP A 81 -12.41 -0.77 -11.95
C TRP A 81 -12.48 0.65 -11.35
N ASN A 82 -13.41 1.48 -11.81
CA ASN A 82 -13.59 2.84 -11.31
C ASN A 82 -14.04 2.89 -9.84
N THR A 83 -14.90 1.96 -9.42
CA THR A 83 -15.26 1.82 -7.99
C THR A 83 -14.03 1.49 -7.13
N ALA A 84 -13.23 0.51 -7.54
CA ALA A 84 -12.00 0.17 -6.83
C ALA A 84 -10.97 1.31 -6.87
N ALA A 85 -10.91 2.07 -7.96
CA ALA A 85 -10.08 3.27 -8.04
C ALA A 85 -10.52 4.37 -7.09
N SER A 86 -11.82 4.57 -6.92
CA SER A 86 -12.34 5.50 -5.93
C SER A 86 -12.00 5.06 -4.51
N PHE A 87 -12.17 3.76 -4.19
CA PHE A 87 -11.74 3.19 -2.90
C PHE A 87 -10.25 3.40 -2.64
N CYS A 88 -9.41 3.25 -3.67
CA CYS A 88 -7.97 3.40 -3.54
C CYS A 88 -7.49 4.80 -3.14
N LYS A 89 -8.37 5.82 -3.04
CA LYS A 89 -8.08 7.08 -2.34
C LYS A 89 -7.64 6.86 -0.88
N VAL A 90 -8.06 5.75 -0.26
CA VAL A 90 -7.57 5.30 1.05
C VAL A 90 -6.04 5.15 1.05
N MET A 91 -5.43 4.69 -0.06
CA MET A 91 -3.97 4.57 -0.16
C MET A 91 -3.28 5.93 -0.09
N SER A 92 -3.83 6.95 -0.76
CA SER A 92 -3.29 8.31 -0.69
C SER A 92 -3.31 8.87 0.73
N ALA A 93 -4.40 8.61 1.48
CA ALA A 93 -4.52 9.01 2.89
C ALA A 93 -3.52 8.26 3.78
N LYS A 94 -3.36 6.94 3.60
CA LYS A 94 -2.36 6.14 4.32
C LYS A 94 -0.93 6.60 4.02
N GLU A 95 -0.61 6.90 2.76
CA GLU A 95 0.70 7.42 2.35
C GLU A 95 0.99 8.81 2.93
N ALA A 96 -0.01 9.69 3.01
CA ALA A 96 0.14 10.99 3.66
C ALA A 96 0.44 10.81 5.15
N ALA A 97 -0.34 9.98 5.84
CA ALA A 97 -0.11 9.67 7.25
C ALA A 97 1.26 9.01 7.49
N ALA A 98 1.69 8.11 6.61
CA ALA A 98 3.03 7.50 6.68
C ALA A 98 4.15 8.53 6.47
N ARG A 99 3.96 9.50 5.57
CA ARG A 99 4.91 10.61 5.36
C ARG A 99 4.98 11.53 6.59
N ASP A 100 3.85 11.82 7.21
CA ASP A 100 3.81 12.67 8.41
C ASP A 100 4.53 12.01 9.59
N ARG A 101 4.35 10.69 9.78
CA ARG A 101 5.11 9.91 10.77
C ARG A 101 6.60 9.86 10.47
N GLU A 102 6.99 9.75 9.20
CA GLU A 102 8.41 9.75 8.81
C GLU A 102 9.09 11.08 9.16
N ARG A 103 8.38 12.22 9.07
CA ARG A 103 8.94 13.54 9.42
C ARG A 103 9.30 13.67 10.90
N THR A 104 8.57 12.99 11.77
CA THR A 104 8.78 13.03 13.23
C THR A 104 9.56 11.82 13.74
N SER A 105 9.88 10.86 12.86
CA SER A 105 10.59 9.65 13.21
C SER A 105 12.07 9.93 13.48
N THR A 106 12.59 9.33 14.55
CA THR A 106 14.02 9.31 14.87
C THR A 106 14.75 8.15 14.20
N LEU A 107 14.02 7.26 13.50
CA LEU A 107 14.64 6.18 12.75
C LEU A 107 15.59 6.77 11.69
N PRO A 108 16.76 6.15 11.45
CA PRO A 108 17.61 6.56 10.35
C PRO A 108 16.76 6.52 9.09
N SER A 109 16.51 7.68 8.48
CA SER A 109 15.83 7.70 7.19
C SER A 109 16.72 6.91 6.23
N CYS A 110 16.32 5.68 5.92
CA CYS A 110 16.79 5.00 4.73
C CYS A 110 16.35 5.93 3.60
N ARG A 111 17.24 6.86 3.23
CA ARG A 111 17.04 7.81 2.15
C ARG A 111 16.45 7.01 1.00
N ARG A 112 15.37 7.51 0.40
CA ARG A 112 14.90 6.96 -0.88
C ARG A 112 16.15 6.78 -1.72
N ILE A 113 16.44 5.55 -2.14
CA ILE A 113 17.47 5.30 -3.13
C ILE A 113 16.92 5.91 -4.43
N THR A 114 16.98 7.24 -4.53
CA THR A 114 16.78 7.99 -5.75
C THR A 114 18.01 7.70 -6.58
N GLY A 115 17.89 6.71 -7.46
CA GLY A 115 18.92 6.37 -8.42
C GLY A 115 19.96 5.40 -7.87
N ARG A 116 19.78 4.11 -8.19
CA ARG A 116 20.91 3.23 -8.46
C ARG A 116 21.65 3.84 -9.67
N ARG A 117 22.60 4.73 -9.46
CA ARG A 117 23.52 5.18 -10.52
C ARG A 117 24.23 3.90 -10.97
N ARG A 118 23.87 3.36 -12.15
CA ARG A 118 24.66 2.29 -12.77
C ARG A 118 26.05 2.88 -12.98
N VAL A 119 27.02 2.46 -12.19
CA VAL A 119 28.42 2.61 -12.57
C VAL A 119 28.60 1.60 -13.70
N ILE A 120 28.50 2.07 -14.94
CA ILE A 120 28.90 1.28 -16.10
C ILE A 120 30.43 1.35 -16.09
N ASN A 121 31.09 0.31 -15.57
CA ASN A 121 32.51 0.13 -15.84
C ASN A 121 32.64 -0.24 -17.31
N ALA A 122 32.96 0.74 -18.15
CA ALA A 122 33.49 0.48 -19.48
C ALA A 122 34.96 0.11 -19.34
N SER A 123 35.25 -1.17 -19.12
CA SER A 123 36.58 -1.71 -19.38
C SER A 123 36.76 -1.78 -20.89
N LEU A 124 37.31 -0.73 -21.48
CA LEU A 124 37.81 -0.78 -22.85
C LEU A 124 39.04 -1.67 -22.87
N HIS A 125 38.93 -2.79 -23.60
CA HIS A 125 40.04 -3.58 -24.08
C HIS A 125 41.03 -2.66 -24.79
N ALA A 126 42.27 -2.59 -24.28
CA ALA A 126 43.42 -2.15 -25.05
C ALA A 126 43.84 -3.33 -25.94
N LEU A 127 43.86 -3.09 -27.25
CA LEU A 127 44.63 -3.87 -28.22
C LEU A 127 46.12 -3.54 -28.04
#